data_AF-A0A072TXU9-F1
#
_entry.id   AF-A0A072TXU9-F1
#
_cell.length_a   1.000
_cell.length_b   1.000
_cell.length_c   1.000
_cell.angle_alpha   90.00
_cell.angle_beta   90.00
_cell.angle_gamma   90.00
#
_symmetry.space_group_name_H-M   'P 1'
#
loop_
_entity.id
_entity.type
_entity.pdbx_description
1 polymer ?
#
loop_
_entity_poly.entity_id
_entity_poly.type
_entity_poly.pdbx_seq_one_letter_code
_entity_poly.pdbx_strand_id
1 'polypeptide(L)'
;MYGLEKEDVEIYVDHKILTFTFKGTNQNEVCGHGFYLTYDLNGKPYRINEIKAKIRKDGVLEIVVPKTKMDDKETHERIIVKIE
;
A
#
# COMPACT_ATOMS: atom_id res chain seq x y z
N MET A 1 -8.09 10.58 -2.48
CA MET A 1 -8.91 9.80 -1.52
C MET A 1 -9.83 10.75 -0.78
N TYR A 2 -10.72 11.43 -1.50
CA TYR A 2 -11.76 12.21 -0.84
C TYR A 2 -12.85 11.22 -0.41
N GLY A 3 -13.10 11.13 0.90
CA GLY A 3 -14.13 10.24 1.47
C GLY A 3 -13.69 8.83 1.86
N LEU A 4 -12.38 8.54 1.89
CA LEU A 4 -11.85 7.28 2.46
C LEU A 4 -11.01 7.60 3.69
N GLU A 5 -11.26 6.88 4.78
CA GLU A 5 -10.47 6.95 6.00
C GLU A 5 -9.33 5.92 5.94
N LYS A 6 -8.34 6.05 6.85
CA LYS A 6 -7.22 5.11 6.93
C LYS A 6 -7.66 3.65 7.15
N GLU A 7 -8.84 3.44 7.71
CA GLU A 7 -9.42 2.12 8.00
C GLU A 7 -10.04 1.47 6.75
N ASP A 8 -10.42 2.29 5.77
CA ASP A 8 -10.93 1.84 4.48
C ASP A 8 -9.81 1.41 3.53
N VAL A 9 -8.55 1.62 3.91
CA VAL A 9 -7.39 1.34 3.07
C VAL A 9 -6.48 0.32 3.74
N GLU A 10 -6.33 -0.84 3.12
CA GLU A 10 -5.32 -1.83 3.51
C GLU A 10 -4.16 -1.79 2.51
N ILE A 11 -2.94 -1.74 3.04
CA ILE A 11 -1.72 -1.74 2.23
C ILE A 11 -0.89 -2.93 2.67
N TYR A 12 -0.48 -3.77 1.73
CA TYR A 12 0.45 -4.85 2.03
C TYR A 12 1.47 -5.03 0.91
N VAL A 13 2.65 -5.50 1.28
CA VAL A 13 3.68 -5.92 0.35
C VAL A 13 3.79 -7.42 0.43
N ASP A 14 3.62 -8.08 -0.71
CA ASP A 14 3.81 -9.51 -0.87
C ASP A 14 4.92 -9.73 -1.87
N HIS A 15 6.07 -10.22 -1.38
CA HIS A 15 7.30 -10.31 -2.16
C HIS A 15 7.57 -8.98 -2.88
N LYS A 16 7.48 -8.96 -4.22
CA LYS A 16 7.75 -7.81 -5.11
C LYS A 16 6.52 -6.98 -5.47
N ILE A 17 5.35 -7.30 -4.92
CA ILE A 17 4.10 -6.63 -5.27
C ILE A 17 3.60 -5.82 -4.08
N LEU A 18 3.50 -4.51 -4.27
CA LEU A 18 2.83 -3.60 -3.35
C LEU A 18 1.35 -3.52 -3.75
N THR A 19 0.45 -3.92 -2.85
CA THR A 19 -0.99 -3.91 -3.09
C THR A 19 -1.68 -2.92 -2.16
N PHE A 20 -2.63 -2.18 -2.74
CA PHE A 20 -3.55 -1.29 -2.06
C PHE A 20 -4.95 -1.85 -2.24
N THR A 21 -5.66 -2.09 -1.16
CA THR A 21 -7.05 -2.51 -1.17
C THR A 21 -7.89 -1.42 -0.56
N PHE A 22 -8.85 -0.91 -1.31
CA PHE A 22 -9.79 0.12 -0.90
C PHE A 22 -11.15 -0.53 -0.66
N LYS A 23 -11.57 -0.54 0.60
CA LYS A 23 -12.92 -0.92 0.99
C LYS A 23 -13.84 0.26 0.69
N GLY A 24 -14.61 0.17 -0.38
CA GLY A 24 -15.56 1.21 -0.74
C GLY A 24 -16.76 1.20 0.20
N THR A 25 -17.02 2.31 0.89
CA THR A 25 -18.27 2.59 1.61
C THR A 25 -19.26 3.31 0.69
N ASN A 26 -19.50 2.81 -0.52
CA ASN A 26 -20.58 3.34 -1.35
C ASN A 26 -21.91 2.76 -0.87
N GLN A 27 -22.68 3.56 -0.13
CA GLN A 27 -24.08 3.30 0.22
C GLN A 27 -25.05 3.50 -0.97
N ASN A 28 -24.55 3.68 -2.18
CA ASN A 28 -25.36 3.74 -3.38
C ASN A 28 -24.60 3.10 -4.53
N GLU A 29 -25.35 2.37 -5.35
CA GLU A 29 -24.91 1.59 -6.50
C GLU A 29 -24.54 0.12 -6.20
N VAL A 30 -25.09 -0.72 -7.06
CA VAL A 30 -25.27 -2.18 -6.97
C VAL A 30 -23.94 -2.95 -7.16
N CYS A 31 -22.83 -2.36 -6.72
CA CYS A 31 -21.48 -2.89 -6.89
C CYS A 31 -20.66 -2.62 -5.62
N GLY A 32 -20.78 -3.51 -4.64
CA GLY A 32 -19.87 -3.62 -3.49
C GLY A 32 -18.47 -4.11 -3.90
N HIS A 33 -17.91 -3.57 -4.97
CA HIS A 33 -16.59 -3.92 -5.46
C HIS A 33 -15.56 -2.99 -4.82
N GLY A 34 -14.86 -3.51 -3.80
CA GLY A 34 -13.60 -2.90 -3.36
C GLY A 34 -12.65 -2.77 -4.55
N PHE A 35 -12.02 -1.60 -4.67
CA PHE A 35 -10.99 -1.38 -5.69
C PHE A 35 -9.65 -1.82 -5.13
N TYR A 36 -8.81 -2.46 -5.95
CA TYR A 36 -7.43 -2.72 -5.56
C TYR A 36 -6.47 -2.21 -6.64
N LEU A 37 -5.33 -1.70 -6.20
CA LEU A 37 -4.24 -1.24 -7.04
C LEU A 37 -3.00 -2.05 -6.68
N THR A 38 -2.26 -2.51 -7.68
CA THR A 38 -0.98 -3.19 -7.48
C THR A 38 0.15 -2.42 -8.15
N TYR A 39 1.32 -2.44 -7.53
CA TYR A 39 2.54 -1.86 -8.07
C TYR A 39 3.67 -2.86 -7.95
N ASP A 40 4.32 -3.14 -9.07
CA ASP A 40 5.47 -4.03 -9.13
C ASP A 40 6.74 -3.28 -8.71
N LEU A 41 7.40 -3.81 -7.68
CA LEU A 41 8.65 -3.29 -7.10
C LEU A 41 9.88 -3.98 -7.70
N ASN A 42 9.73 -4.74 -8.78
CA ASN A 42 10.82 -5.52 -9.35
C ASN A 42 11.94 -4.60 -9.89
N GLY A 43 13.17 -5.12 -9.87
CA GLY A 43 14.35 -4.40 -10.34
C GLY A 43 14.91 -3.32 -9.41
N LYS A 44 14.36 -3.15 -8.19
CA LYS A 44 14.93 -2.26 -7.17
C LYS A 44 15.02 -2.98 -5.83
N PRO A 45 16.20 -3.11 -5.21
CA PRO A 45 16.29 -3.52 -3.81
C PRO A 45 15.58 -2.49 -2.91
N TYR A 46 14.65 -2.94 -2.07
CA TYR A 46 13.95 -2.12 -1.07
C TYR A 46 13.94 -2.81 0.29
N ARG A 47 13.76 -2.02 1.35
CA ARG A 47 13.57 -2.54 2.70
C ARG A 47 12.10 -2.53 3.07
N ILE A 48 11.51 -3.72 3.08
CA ILE A 48 10.10 -3.93 3.35
C ILE A 48 9.66 -3.42 4.73
N ASN A 49 10.54 -3.54 5.74
CA ASN A 49 10.30 -3.08 7.11
C ASN A 49 10.33 -1.55 7.29
N GLU A 50 10.86 -0.82 6.32
CA GLU A 50 10.98 0.64 6.37
C GLU A 50 9.98 1.34 5.45
N ILE A 51 9.04 0.60 4.85
CA ILE A 51 7.97 1.16 4.03
C ILE A 51 7.00 1.93 4.94
N LYS A 52 6.68 3.16 4.53
CA LYS A 52 5.75 4.04 5.27
C LYS A 52 4.63 4.49 4.36
N ALA A 53 3.44 4.60 4.92
CA ALA A 53 2.28 5.15 4.24
C ALA A 53 1.62 6.22 5.11
N LYS A 54 1.20 7.33 4.49
CA LYS A 54 0.46 8.39 5.18
C LYS A 54 -0.57 9.01 4.24
N ILE A 55 -1.71 9.42 4.78
CA ILE A 55 -2.69 10.20 4.03
C ILE A 55 -2.38 11.69 4.27
N ARG A 56 -2.01 12.40 3.21
CA ARG A 56 -1.81 13.86 3.28
C ARG A 56 -3.15 14.55 3.53
N LYS A 57 -3.11 15.76 4.10
CA LYS A 57 -4.31 16.59 4.37
C LYS A 57 -5.17 16.86 3.14
N ASP A 58 -4.57 16.82 1.95
CA ASP A 58 -5.23 16.98 0.66
C ASP A 58 -5.92 15.69 0.16
N GLY A 59 -5.93 14.63 0.97
CA GLY A 59 -6.53 13.34 0.62
C GLY A 59 -5.65 12.49 -0.32
N VAL A 60 -4.38 12.82 -0.49
CA VAL A 60 -3.44 12.02 -1.30
C VAL A 60 -2.74 10.99 -0.40
N LEU A 61 -2.84 9.70 -0.72
CA LEU A 61 -2.03 8.66 -0.07
C LEU A 61 -0.60 8.71 -0.62
N GLU A 62 0.35 8.97 0.28
CA GLU A 62 1.77 8.92 -0.01
C GLU A 62 2.35 7.63 0.55
N ILE A 63 3.08 6.89 -0.28
CA ILE A 63 3.89 5.75 0.14
C ILE A 63 5.36 6.02 -0.16
N VAL A 64 6.20 5.77 0.83
CA VAL A 64 7.64 5.87 0.71
C VAL A 64 8.23 4.47 0.78
N VAL A 65 8.84 4.03 -0.32
CA VAL A 65 9.55 2.75 -0.42
C VAL A 65 11.06 3.03 -0.44
N PRO A 66 11.78 2.84 0.68
CA PRO A 66 13.20 3.12 0.75
C PRO A 66 13.99 2.10 -0.04
N LYS A 67 14.82 2.60 -0.96
CA LYS A 67 15.76 1.78 -1.73
C LYS A 67 16.95 1.40 -0.85
N THR A 68 17.36 0.14 -0.90
CA THR A 68 18.61 -0.32 -0.26
C THR A 68 19.65 -0.68 -1.32
N LYS A 69 20.87 -1.00 -0.90
CA LYS A 69 21.88 -1.60 -1.78
C LYS A 69 21.60 -3.10 -1.86
N MET A 70 21.90 -3.72 -2.99
CA MET A 70 21.55 -5.11 -3.39
C MET A 70 21.88 -6.25 -2.41
N ASP A 71 22.51 -5.98 -1.25
CA ASP A 71 22.99 -6.97 -0.28
C ASP A 71 22.01 -7.28 0.87
N ASP A 72 20.88 -6.57 0.96
CA ASP A 72 19.83 -6.90 1.93
C ASP A 72 19.09 -8.16 1.46
N LYS A 73 19.16 -9.24 2.25
CA LYS A 73 18.46 -10.52 2.02
C LYS A 73 17.01 -10.28 1.57
N GLU A 74 16.65 -10.80 0.39
CA GLU A 74 15.26 -10.81 -0.09
C GLU A 74 14.39 -11.51 0.97
N THR A 75 13.60 -10.70 1.66
CA THR A 75 12.71 -11.18 2.71
C THR A 75 11.39 -11.53 2.03
N HIS A 76 11.02 -12.82 2.02
CA HIS A 76 9.80 -13.34 1.40
C HIS A 76 8.55 -13.14 2.27
N GLU A 77 8.59 -12.17 3.19
CA GLU A 77 7.51 -11.98 4.16
C GLU A 77 6.46 -11.03 3.60
N ARG A 78 5.19 -11.39 3.80
CA ARG A 78 4.08 -10.47 3.57
C ARG A 78 4.00 -9.49 4.74
N ILE A 79 4.10 -8.19 4.46
CA ILE A 79 4.03 -7.15 5.49
C ILE A 79 2.83 -6.24 5.25
N ILE A 80 2.02 -6.05 6.28
CA ILE A 80 0.93 -5.06 6.28
C ILE A 80 1.53 -3.70 6.68
N VAL A 81 1.41 -2.71 5.80
CA VAL A 81 1.89 -1.35 6.02
C VAL A 81 0.78 -0.56 6.70
N LYS A 82 1.06 -0.06 7.91
CA LYS A 82 0.13 0.80 8.63
C LYS A 82 0.17 2.22 8.06
N ILE A 83 -1.00 2.83 7.93
CA ILE A 83 -1.14 4.23 7.51
C ILE A 83 -1.07 5.11 8.76
N GLU A 84 -0.12 6.06 8.74
CA GLU A 84 0.05 7.11 9.75
C GLU A 84 -0.88 8.31 9.50
#